data_AF-A0A2N1UK88-F1
#
_entry.id   AF-A0A2N1UK88-F1
#
_cell.length_a   1.000
_cell.length_b   1.000
_cell.length_c   1.000
_cell.angle_alpha   90.00
_cell.angle_beta   90.00
_cell.angle_gamma   90.00
#
_symmetry.space_group_name_H-M   'P 1'
#
loop_
_entity.id
_entity.type
_entity.pdbx_description
1 polymer ?
#
loop_
_entity_poly.entity_id
_entity_poly.type
_entity_poly.pdbx_seq_one_letter_code
_entity_poly.pdbx_strand_id
1 'polypeptide(L)'
;MIQANNLEKSYGRQLLFDNVSFTINPGERVGLVGRNGHGKTTLFRMILGEEHPDSGAVRIPNNYHIGHLSQHLKFTEQTVLLEACLSLPKTEDNRDESYKVKAILSGLGFSDDDLERNPETLSGGFQVRLNLAKVLVSKPNLLLLDEPTNYLDIVSIRWLTQFLRNWKNELIIITHDRNFMDSVTTHTMAIHRLKLKKIEGPTEKLYQQILQEEEIYEKTRTNNAKKRKEAEEFINRFRVQANKAKAVQSRIKALGKKEKLDKLSEIKTLDFEFNSASFTGKRLLEAQDVTFAFDSKTAPLIKEFSLSIEKNDRIAIIGKNGKGKSTLLNLLSQELSPQAGTVRHHPNLKLAYFGQTNINRLNQAKTVEAEIMDAHPDHSRGAARKICGAMMFGGDHALKKISVLSGGEKSRVLLGKLLVSPSNMLMLDEPTNHLDMESIDSLIEAVEAFRGAVMIVTHSEMALHAVARKLIVFDAGEVKVFEGTYQDFLDRVGWKNEEGDSPAPASANFPGLNKKNVRKARAEILTERTRAIGPLQRQINEIEETIAGMEKQIDEDTEKLLEASVKGEWENIKKLSGTIHKAKEKIDTLFKNLTALTDELNTKTGEFEEKLNEFAEVSKTGN
;
A
#
# COMPACT_ATOMS: atom_id res chain seq x y z
N MET A 1 -13.13 -8.22 24.78
CA MET A 1 -12.30 -7.05 24.43
C MET A 1 -10.89 -7.32 24.91
N ILE A 2 -9.91 -7.16 24.02
CA ILE A 2 -8.47 -7.28 24.32
C ILE A 2 -7.97 -5.89 24.67
N GLN A 3 -7.10 -5.79 25.69
CA GLN A 3 -6.55 -4.51 26.15
C GLN A 3 -5.05 -4.62 26.34
N ALA A 4 -4.30 -3.74 25.67
CA ALA A 4 -2.90 -3.50 25.90
C ALA A 4 -2.74 -2.16 26.62
N ASN A 5 -2.05 -2.17 27.77
CA ASN A 5 -1.86 -0.98 28.59
C ASN A 5 -0.36 -0.73 28.81
N ASN A 6 0.09 0.45 28.41
CA ASN A 6 1.43 1.00 28.62
C ASN A 6 2.55 0.02 28.23
N LEU A 7 2.39 -0.66 27.10
CA LEU A 7 3.34 -1.65 26.61
C LEU A 7 4.66 -0.99 26.20
N GLU A 8 5.75 -1.53 26.71
CA GLU A 8 7.11 -1.25 26.24
C GLU A 8 7.78 -2.55 25.82
N LYS A 9 8.54 -2.50 24.73
CA LYS A 9 9.35 -3.64 24.29
C LYS A 9 10.62 -3.18 23.59
N SER A 10 11.73 -3.78 23.96
CA SER A 10 13.06 -3.53 23.42
C SER A 10 13.81 -4.83 23.11
N TYR A 11 14.68 -4.78 22.11
CA TYR A 11 15.65 -5.82 21.80
C TYR A 11 17.05 -5.21 21.83
N GLY A 12 17.78 -5.45 22.92
CA GLY A 12 19.09 -4.84 23.14
C GLY A 12 18.98 -3.32 23.19
N ARG A 13 19.49 -2.63 22.16
CA ARG A 13 19.41 -1.15 22.04
C ARG A 13 18.24 -0.68 21.16
N GLN A 14 17.55 -1.59 20.49
CA GLN A 14 16.45 -1.24 19.58
C GLN A 14 15.13 -1.24 20.34
N LEU A 15 14.53 -0.08 20.51
CA LEU A 15 13.18 0.08 21.05
C LEU A 15 12.16 -0.22 19.94
N LEU A 16 11.16 -1.05 20.23
CA LEU A 16 10.06 -1.38 19.32
C LEU A 16 8.78 -0.64 19.70
N PHE A 17 8.45 -0.67 21.00
CA PHE A 17 7.28 -0.01 21.57
C PHE A 17 7.68 0.85 22.76
N ASP A 18 7.15 2.06 22.81
CA ASP A 18 7.33 2.99 23.91
C ASP A 18 5.96 3.41 24.46
N ASN A 19 5.61 2.97 25.67
CA ASN A 19 4.38 3.30 26.39
C ASN A 19 3.11 3.27 25.51
N VAL A 20 2.81 2.10 24.96
CA VAL A 20 1.77 1.91 23.96
C VAL A 20 0.51 1.31 24.56
N SER A 21 -0.65 1.93 24.30
CA SER A 21 -1.95 1.44 24.76
C SER A 21 -2.93 1.33 23.60
N PHE A 22 -3.63 0.21 23.49
CA PHE A 22 -4.68 0.01 22.49
C PHE A 22 -5.70 -1.01 22.95
N THR A 23 -6.85 -1.02 22.28
CA THR A 23 -7.95 -1.91 22.60
C THR A 23 -8.60 -2.49 21.35
N ILE A 24 -8.99 -3.76 21.44
CA ILE A 24 -9.73 -4.46 20.37
C ILE A 24 -11.10 -4.85 20.92
N ASN A 25 -12.13 -4.22 20.38
CA ASN A 25 -13.52 -4.45 20.76
C ASN A 25 -14.08 -5.69 20.04
N PRO A 26 -15.12 -6.34 20.60
CA PRO A 26 -15.78 -7.46 19.94
C PRO A 26 -16.25 -7.11 18.53
N GLY A 27 -15.99 -8.00 17.56
CA GLY A 27 -16.35 -7.82 16.15
C GLY A 27 -15.45 -6.83 15.37
N GLU A 28 -14.44 -6.22 16.00
CA GLU A 28 -13.48 -5.40 15.27
C GLU A 28 -12.56 -6.24 14.40
N ARG A 29 -12.39 -5.78 13.16
CA ARG A 29 -11.41 -6.32 12.21
C ARG A 29 -10.35 -5.26 12.01
N VAL A 30 -9.15 -5.47 12.54
CA VAL A 30 -8.10 -4.46 12.61
C VAL A 30 -6.98 -4.80 11.62
N GLY A 31 -6.67 -3.89 10.69
CA GLY A 31 -5.47 -3.95 9.88
C GLY A 31 -4.28 -3.37 10.64
N LEU A 32 -3.22 -4.14 10.84
CA LEU A 32 -1.99 -3.68 11.50
C LEU A 32 -0.93 -3.34 10.46
N VAL A 33 -0.65 -2.05 10.33
CA VAL A 33 0.34 -1.50 9.40
C VAL A 33 1.57 -0.97 10.11
N GLY A 34 2.66 -0.87 9.38
CA GLY A 34 3.92 -0.35 9.88
C GLY A 34 5.08 -0.88 9.06
N ARG A 35 6.22 -0.21 9.16
CA ARG A 35 7.42 -0.59 8.41
C ARG A 35 7.98 -1.93 8.87
N ASN A 36 8.82 -2.54 8.05
CA ASN A 36 9.46 -3.80 8.41
C ASN A 36 10.42 -3.62 9.59
N GLY A 37 10.45 -4.62 10.49
CA GLY A 37 11.26 -4.56 11.71
C GLY A 37 10.72 -3.66 12.83
N HIS A 38 9.52 -3.10 12.71
CA HIS A 38 8.92 -2.24 13.74
C HIS A 38 8.07 -3.00 14.78
N GLY A 39 8.13 -4.33 14.80
CA GLY A 39 7.51 -5.14 15.85
C GLY A 39 6.09 -5.66 15.57
N LYS A 40 5.60 -5.66 14.31
CA LYS A 40 4.28 -6.23 13.95
C LYS A 40 4.13 -7.68 14.43
N THR A 41 5.03 -8.57 14.02
CA THR A 41 5.06 -9.97 14.48
C THR A 41 5.37 -10.10 15.98
N THR A 42 6.20 -9.21 16.54
CA THR A 42 6.44 -9.15 18.00
C THR A 42 5.15 -8.86 18.77
N LEU A 43 4.29 -7.98 18.26
CA LEU A 43 2.98 -7.70 18.85
C LEU A 43 2.09 -8.94 18.84
N PHE A 44 2.08 -9.72 17.76
CA PHE A 44 1.36 -11.00 17.70
C PHE A 44 1.87 -11.98 18.75
N ARG A 45 3.19 -12.15 18.89
CA ARG A 45 3.77 -13.03 19.92
C ARG A 45 3.41 -12.59 21.34
N MET A 46 3.33 -11.29 21.60
CA MET A 46 2.86 -10.77 22.88
C MET A 46 1.37 -11.02 23.11
N ILE A 47 0.52 -10.93 22.07
CA ILE A 47 -0.90 -11.28 22.17
C ILE A 47 -1.07 -12.80 22.38
N LEU A 48 -0.20 -13.63 21.81
CA LEU A 48 -0.22 -15.08 21.99
C LEU A 48 0.35 -15.53 23.34
N GLY A 49 1.03 -14.65 24.07
CA GLY A 49 1.74 -14.98 25.31
C GLY A 49 3.05 -15.73 25.10
N GLU A 50 3.55 -15.79 23.85
CA GLU A 50 4.85 -16.39 23.50
C GLU A 50 6.03 -15.48 23.88
N GLU A 51 5.79 -14.17 23.91
CA GLU A 51 6.74 -13.15 24.35
C GLU A 51 6.12 -12.23 25.41
N HIS A 52 6.91 -11.79 26.39
CA HIS A 52 6.46 -10.84 27.40
C HIS A 52 6.93 -9.41 27.09
N PRO A 53 6.10 -8.40 27.35
CA PRO A 53 6.53 -7.01 27.30
C PRO A 53 7.54 -6.72 28.41
N ASP A 54 8.39 -5.72 28.20
CA ASP A 54 9.37 -5.29 29.21
C ASP A 54 8.68 -4.44 30.30
N SER A 55 7.63 -3.70 29.93
CA SER A 55 6.72 -2.96 30.83
C SER A 55 5.30 -2.98 30.29
N GLY A 56 4.31 -2.77 31.16
CA GLY A 56 2.89 -2.84 30.82
C GLY A 56 2.32 -4.26 30.79
N ALA A 57 1.12 -4.42 30.25
CA ALA A 57 0.47 -5.74 30.15
C ALA A 57 -0.53 -5.84 28.99
N VAL A 58 -0.61 -7.03 28.40
CA VAL A 58 -1.69 -7.44 27.49
C VAL A 58 -2.70 -8.27 28.28
N ARG A 59 -3.96 -7.84 28.29
CA ARG A 59 -5.08 -8.52 28.94
C ARG A 59 -6.02 -9.09 27.89
N ILE A 60 -6.26 -10.39 27.99
CA ILE A 60 -7.12 -11.15 27.08
C ILE A 60 -8.25 -11.75 27.94
N PRO A 61 -9.50 -11.80 27.43
CA PRO A 61 -10.60 -12.43 28.16
C PRO A 61 -10.34 -13.89 28.53
N ASN A 62 -10.96 -14.38 29.61
CA ASN A 62 -10.90 -15.80 29.97
C ASN A 62 -11.62 -16.65 28.90
N ASN A 63 -11.16 -17.89 28.70
CA ASN A 63 -11.69 -18.84 27.70
C ASN A 63 -11.71 -18.30 26.25
N TYR A 64 -10.79 -17.39 25.94
CA TYR A 64 -10.71 -16.74 24.63
C TYR A 64 -9.79 -17.53 23.70
N HIS A 65 -10.36 -18.13 22.66
CA HIS A 65 -9.62 -18.93 21.69
C HIS A 65 -9.01 -18.04 20.61
N ILE A 66 -7.68 -18.04 20.52
CA ILE A 66 -6.93 -17.29 19.50
C ILE A 66 -6.46 -18.28 18.43
N GLY A 67 -6.85 -18.03 17.18
CA GLY A 67 -6.32 -18.75 16.02
C GLY A 67 -5.25 -17.90 15.37
N HIS A 68 -4.06 -18.47 15.15
CA HIS A 68 -2.93 -17.78 14.57
C HIS A 68 -2.32 -18.59 13.43
N LEU A 69 -2.05 -17.92 12.31
CA LEU A 69 -1.34 -18.53 11.18
C LEU A 69 0.15 -18.70 11.52
N SER A 70 0.48 -19.82 12.16
CA SER A 70 1.87 -20.15 12.50
C SER A 70 2.71 -20.44 11.24
N GLN A 71 3.97 -19.97 11.25
CA GLN A 71 4.97 -20.31 10.23
C GLN A 71 5.58 -21.72 10.46
N HIS A 72 5.43 -22.29 11.66
CA HIS A 72 5.90 -23.64 11.96
C HIS A 72 4.80 -24.65 11.66
N LEU A 73 4.93 -25.33 10.54
CA LEU A 73 3.98 -26.32 10.05
C LEU A 73 4.30 -27.70 10.62
N LYS A 74 3.30 -28.33 11.24
CA LYS A 74 3.33 -29.74 11.65
C LYS A 74 2.01 -30.37 11.24
N PHE A 75 2.09 -31.51 10.56
CA PHE A 75 0.96 -32.29 10.12
C PHE A 75 1.01 -33.67 10.78
N THR A 76 -0.15 -34.21 11.10
CA THR A 76 -0.26 -35.48 11.85
C THR A 76 -1.11 -36.51 11.12
N GLU A 77 -1.98 -36.09 10.22
CA GLU A 77 -2.90 -36.95 9.47
C GLU A 77 -2.36 -37.34 8.09
N GLN A 78 -2.92 -38.43 7.57
CA GLN A 78 -2.49 -39.01 6.29
C GLN A 78 -2.99 -38.25 5.06
N THR A 79 -4.08 -37.47 5.20
CA THR A 79 -4.67 -36.73 4.08
C THR A 79 -4.92 -35.26 4.45
N VAL A 80 -4.85 -34.38 3.44
CA VAL A 80 -5.16 -32.95 3.57
C VAL A 80 -6.52 -32.72 4.21
N LEU A 81 -7.55 -33.47 3.77
CA LEU A 81 -8.89 -33.32 4.29
C LEU A 81 -8.97 -33.68 5.79
N LEU A 82 -8.41 -34.82 6.19
CA LEU A 82 -8.40 -35.25 7.59
C LEU A 82 -7.63 -34.27 8.47
N GLU A 83 -6.47 -33.83 7.99
CA GLU A 83 -5.63 -32.85 8.68
C GLU A 83 -6.37 -31.52 8.92
N ALA A 84 -7.14 -31.06 7.93
CA ALA A 84 -7.96 -29.85 8.05
C ALA A 84 -9.17 -30.05 8.99
N CYS A 85 -9.79 -31.23 8.97
CA CYS A 85 -10.90 -31.59 9.84
C CYS A 85 -10.52 -31.65 11.34
N LEU A 86 -9.24 -31.83 11.69
CA LEU A 86 -8.79 -31.78 13.10
C LEU A 86 -9.14 -30.47 13.80
N SER A 87 -9.26 -29.38 13.05
CA SER A 87 -9.57 -28.06 13.57
C SER A 87 -11.08 -27.76 13.60
N LEU A 88 -11.94 -28.72 13.21
CA LEU A 88 -13.39 -28.54 13.34
C LEU A 88 -13.81 -28.46 14.82
N PRO A 89 -14.66 -27.50 15.20
CA PRO A 89 -15.27 -27.49 16.51
C PRO A 89 -16.08 -28.77 16.73
N LYS A 90 -15.91 -29.40 17.90
CA LYS A 90 -16.72 -30.58 18.27
C LYS A 90 -18.18 -30.16 18.41
N THR A 91 -19.05 -30.68 17.54
CA THR A 91 -20.50 -30.49 17.63
C THR A 91 -21.11 -31.61 18.49
N GLU A 92 -22.06 -31.26 19.37
CA GLU A 92 -22.74 -32.23 20.25
C GLU A 92 -23.54 -33.29 19.46
N ASP A 93 -23.99 -32.93 18.26
CA ASP A 93 -24.82 -33.78 17.38
C ASP A 93 -24.03 -34.78 16.52
N ASN A 94 -22.69 -34.80 16.62
CA ASN A 94 -21.80 -35.70 15.87
C ASN A 94 -22.01 -35.68 14.33
N ARG A 95 -22.55 -34.58 13.79
CA ARG A 95 -22.77 -34.40 12.34
C ARG A 95 -21.44 -34.16 11.65
N ASP A 96 -21.22 -34.86 10.54
CA ASP A 96 -20.04 -34.65 9.70
C ASP A 96 -20.10 -33.27 9.02
N GLU A 97 -19.25 -32.36 9.47
CA GLU A 97 -19.08 -31.02 8.89
C GLU A 97 -17.92 -30.94 7.90
N SER A 98 -17.37 -32.07 7.44
CA SER A 98 -16.27 -32.14 6.46
C SER A 98 -16.56 -31.35 5.18
N TYR A 99 -17.83 -31.20 4.79
CA TYR A 99 -18.23 -30.39 3.64
C TYR A 99 -17.83 -28.90 3.79
N LYS A 100 -17.85 -28.33 5.01
CA LYS A 100 -17.40 -26.95 5.26
C LYS A 100 -15.89 -26.82 5.07
N VAL A 101 -15.15 -27.85 5.49
CA VAL A 101 -13.70 -27.94 5.31
C VAL A 101 -13.34 -28.03 3.84
N LYS A 102 -14.04 -28.89 3.09
CA LYS A 102 -13.89 -29.00 1.63
C LYS A 102 -14.14 -27.67 0.92
N ALA A 103 -15.19 -26.93 1.32
CA ALA A 103 -15.47 -25.62 0.74
C ALA A 103 -14.34 -24.60 0.99
N ILE A 104 -13.77 -24.56 2.21
CA ILE A 104 -12.63 -23.69 2.54
C ILE A 104 -11.37 -24.10 1.77
N LEU A 105 -11.05 -25.40 1.72
CA LEU A 105 -9.90 -25.92 0.96
C LEU A 105 -10.05 -25.62 -0.53
N SER A 106 -11.22 -25.85 -1.11
CA SER A 106 -11.51 -25.54 -2.51
C SER A 106 -11.32 -24.05 -2.82
N GLY A 107 -11.82 -23.16 -1.95
CA GLY A 107 -11.62 -21.72 -2.06
C GLY A 107 -10.16 -21.27 -1.96
N LEU A 108 -9.35 -21.99 -1.18
CA LEU A 108 -7.90 -21.80 -1.10
C LEU A 108 -7.13 -22.51 -2.25
N GLY A 109 -7.84 -23.09 -3.22
CA GLY A 109 -7.28 -23.59 -4.47
C GLY A 109 -6.86 -25.06 -4.44
N PHE A 110 -7.29 -25.85 -3.45
CA PHE A 110 -7.10 -27.31 -3.44
C PHE A 110 -8.08 -27.97 -4.42
N SER A 111 -7.57 -28.89 -5.25
CA SER A 111 -8.40 -29.77 -6.08
C SER A 111 -8.91 -30.97 -5.29
N ASP A 112 -9.91 -31.69 -5.80
CA ASP A 112 -10.41 -32.91 -5.17
C ASP A 112 -9.29 -33.96 -5.01
N ASP A 113 -8.42 -34.09 -6.00
CA ASP A 113 -7.24 -34.98 -5.93
C ASP A 113 -6.29 -34.57 -4.81
N ASP A 114 -6.13 -33.27 -4.54
CA ASP A 114 -5.25 -32.78 -3.47
C ASP A 114 -5.79 -33.12 -2.07
N LEU A 115 -7.10 -33.30 -1.91
CA LEU A 115 -7.73 -33.61 -0.62
C LEU A 115 -7.27 -34.95 -0.04
N GLU A 116 -6.91 -35.91 -0.91
CA GLU A 116 -6.48 -37.26 -0.55
C GLU A 116 -4.95 -37.37 -0.38
N ARG A 117 -4.20 -36.32 -0.74
CA ARG A 117 -2.72 -36.34 -0.69
C ARG A 117 -2.22 -36.20 0.74
N ASN A 118 -1.02 -36.71 0.98
CA ASN A 118 -0.34 -36.49 2.25
C ASN A 118 0.13 -35.02 2.37
N PRO A 119 -0.22 -34.30 3.45
CA PRO A 119 0.19 -32.91 3.68
C PRO A 119 1.70 -32.63 3.53
N GLU A 120 2.55 -33.58 3.91
CA GLU A 120 4.01 -33.44 3.84
C GLU A 120 4.54 -33.44 2.39
N THR A 121 3.77 -34.01 1.45
CA THR A 121 4.13 -34.07 0.03
C THR A 121 3.73 -32.81 -0.75
N LEU A 122 2.94 -31.93 -0.14
CA LEU A 122 2.53 -30.67 -0.74
C LEU A 122 3.71 -29.69 -0.87
N SER A 123 3.64 -28.80 -1.86
CA SER A 123 4.56 -27.66 -1.91
C SER A 123 4.41 -26.77 -0.66
N GLY A 124 5.48 -26.09 -0.24
CA GLY A 124 5.45 -25.23 0.95
C GLY A 124 4.31 -24.20 0.94
N GLY A 125 3.96 -23.64 -0.23
CA GLY A 125 2.81 -22.75 -0.37
C GLY A 125 1.48 -23.44 -0.05
N PHE A 126 1.25 -24.65 -0.58
CA PHE A 126 0.06 -25.44 -0.26
C PHE A 126 0.03 -25.90 1.21
N GLN A 127 1.19 -26.17 1.82
CA GLN A 127 1.27 -26.47 3.24
C GLN A 127 0.82 -25.27 4.10
N VAL A 128 1.24 -24.04 3.75
CA VAL A 128 0.78 -22.81 4.42
C VAL A 128 -0.72 -22.60 4.20
N ARG A 129 -1.24 -22.85 2.99
CA ARG A 129 -2.68 -22.76 2.69
C ARG A 129 -3.50 -23.76 3.52
N LEU A 130 -3.01 -24.99 3.71
CA LEU A 130 -3.66 -25.97 4.59
C LEU A 130 -3.70 -25.47 6.03
N ASN A 131 -2.61 -24.87 6.52
CA ASN A 131 -2.61 -24.29 7.86
C ASN A 131 -3.58 -23.10 7.98
N LEU A 132 -3.66 -22.25 6.97
CA LEU A 132 -4.68 -21.20 6.90
C LEU A 132 -6.08 -21.81 6.95
N ALA A 133 -6.35 -22.88 6.19
CA ALA A 133 -7.64 -23.57 6.23
C ALA A 133 -7.98 -24.06 7.64
N LYS A 134 -7.04 -24.71 8.33
CA LYS A 134 -7.20 -25.17 9.73
C LYS A 134 -7.61 -24.04 10.67
N VAL A 135 -6.92 -22.91 10.60
CA VAL A 135 -7.19 -21.73 11.45
C VAL A 135 -8.56 -21.10 11.13
N LEU A 136 -8.96 -21.05 9.85
CA LEU A 136 -10.28 -20.54 9.46
C LEU A 136 -11.42 -21.47 9.91
N VAL A 137 -11.20 -22.78 9.79
CA VAL A 137 -12.15 -23.83 10.20
C VAL A 137 -12.40 -23.81 11.71
N SER A 138 -11.37 -23.52 12.52
CA SER A 138 -11.50 -23.51 13.98
C SER A 138 -12.37 -22.40 14.55
N LYS A 139 -12.76 -21.41 13.75
CA LYS A 139 -13.63 -20.28 14.14
C LYS A 139 -13.24 -19.66 15.50
N PRO A 140 -11.97 -19.21 15.65
CA PRO A 140 -11.50 -18.63 16.90
C PRO A 140 -12.28 -17.36 17.27
N ASN A 141 -12.21 -16.95 18.55
CA ASN A 141 -12.70 -15.66 18.98
C ASN A 141 -11.85 -14.52 18.38
N LEU A 142 -10.54 -14.70 18.33
CA LEU A 142 -9.63 -13.79 17.63
C LEU A 142 -8.85 -14.53 16.57
N LEU A 143 -8.92 -14.03 15.34
CA LEU A 143 -8.12 -14.50 14.23
C LEU A 143 -6.91 -13.57 14.04
N LEU A 144 -5.70 -14.12 14.08
CA LEU A 144 -4.45 -13.42 13.82
C LEU A 144 -3.82 -13.94 12.53
N LEU A 145 -3.75 -13.09 11.51
CA LEU A 145 -3.16 -13.43 10.22
C LEU A 145 -1.93 -12.56 9.96
N ASP A 146 -0.75 -13.18 9.86
CA ASP A 146 0.50 -12.49 9.50
C ASP A 146 0.83 -12.81 8.04
N GLU A 147 0.68 -11.82 7.17
CA GLU A 147 0.87 -11.89 5.70
C GLU A 147 0.16 -13.08 5.03
N PRO A 148 -1.17 -13.23 5.18
CA PRO A 148 -1.90 -14.39 4.67
C PRO A 148 -1.91 -14.49 3.14
N THR A 149 -1.64 -13.40 2.42
CA THR A 149 -1.70 -13.32 0.96
C THR A 149 -0.44 -13.81 0.26
N ASN A 150 0.71 -13.87 0.95
CA ASN A 150 2.03 -14.16 0.34
C ASN A 150 2.12 -15.50 -0.41
N TYR A 151 1.26 -16.46 -0.11
CA TYR A 151 1.27 -17.80 -0.73
C TYR A 151 -0.01 -18.10 -1.52
N LEU A 152 -0.89 -17.10 -1.64
CA LEU A 152 -2.16 -17.20 -2.32
C LEU A 152 -2.03 -16.66 -3.74
N ASP A 153 -2.70 -17.34 -4.66
CA ASP A 153 -2.90 -16.77 -5.98
C ASP A 153 -4.07 -15.79 -5.95
N ILE A 154 -4.20 -15.00 -7.01
CA ILE A 154 -5.18 -13.92 -7.10
C ILE A 154 -6.63 -14.41 -6.91
N VAL A 155 -6.94 -15.64 -7.35
CA VAL A 155 -8.27 -16.25 -7.16
C VAL A 155 -8.48 -16.59 -5.69
N SER A 156 -7.51 -17.23 -5.05
CA SER A 156 -7.58 -17.54 -3.62
C SER A 156 -7.58 -16.28 -2.73
N ILE A 157 -6.89 -15.21 -3.12
CA ILE A 157 -6.94 -13.92 -2.41
C ILE A 157 -8.36 -13.36 -2.45
N ARG A 158 -8.99 -13.30 -3.63
CA ARG A 158 -10.38 -12.84 -3.77
C ARG A 158 -11.36 -13.64 -2.95
N TRP A 159 -11.24 -14.98 -2.97
CA TRP A 159 -12.05 -15.84 -2.15
C TRP A 159 -11.85 -15.55 -0.66
N LEU A 160 -10.59 -15.42 -0.21
CA LEU A 160 -10.27 -15.12 1.18
C LEU A 160 -10.81 -13.74 1.60
N THR A 161 -10.72 -12.73 0.73
CA THR A 161 -11.33 -11.41 0.95
C THR A 161 -12.81 -11.53 1.23
N GLN A 162 -13.54 -12.24 0.38
CA GLN A 162 -15.00 -12.41 0.54
C GLN A 162 -15.35 -13.25 1.77
N PHE A 163 -14.54 -14.26 2.09
CA PHE A 163 -14.70 -15.05 3.30
C PHE A 163 -14.52 -14.19 4.56
N LEU A 164 -13.43 -13.40 4.63
CA LEU A 164 -13.10 -12.59 5.80
C LEU A 164 -13.99 -11.35 5.95
N ARG A 165 -14.55 -10.81 4.86
CA ARG A 165 -15.60 -9.77 4.93
C ARG A 165 -16.81 -10.21 5.74
N ASN A 166 -17.16 -11.50 5.64
CA ASN A 166 -18.26 -12.11 6.37
C ASN A 166 -17.85 -12.66 7.75
N TRP A 167 -16.60 -12.43 8.18
CA TRP A 167 -16.10 -12.86 9.48
C TRP A 167 -16.73 -12.03 10.59
N LYS A 168 -17.42 -12.71 11.51
CA LYS A 168 -18.18 -12.09 12.60
C LYS A 168 -17.35 -11.81 13.85
N ASN A 169 -16.27 -12.58 14.05
CA ASN A 169 -15.45 -12.50 15.25
C ASN A 169 -14.33 -11.47 15.08
N GLU A 170 -13.53 -11.27 16.13
CA GLU A 170 -12.38 -10.36 16.08
C GLU A 170 -11.30 -10.87 15.11
N LEU A 171 -10.61 -9.93 14.46
CA LEU A 171 -9.58 -10.21 13.47
C LEU A 171 -8.47 -9.15 13.57
N ILE A 172 -7.21 -9.57 13.56
CA ILE A 172 -6.08 -8.70 13.27
C ILE A 172 -5.33 -9.26 12.07
N ILE A 173 -5.15 -8.44 11.04
CA ILE A 173 -4.39 -8.81 9.85
C ILE A 173 -3.17 -7.91 9.76
N ILE A 174 -2.00 -8.52 9.61
CA ILE A 174 -0.81 -7.87 9.06
C ILE A 174 -0.75 -8.27 7.59
N THR A 175 -0.69 -7.29 6.70
CA THR A 175 -0.58 -7.53 5.26
C THR A 175 0.06 -6.31 4.60
N HIS A 176 0.82 -6.55 3.55
CA HIS A 176 1.30 -5.51 2.65
C HIS A 176 0.36 -5.21 1.48
N ASP A 177 -0.72 -5.97 1.34
CA ASP A 177 -1.77 -5.70 0.35
C ASP A 177 -2.83 -4.74 0.90
N ARG A 178 -2.77 -3.48 0.44
CA ARG A 178 -3.69 -2.40 0.82
C ARG A 178 -5.14 -2.72 0.46
N ASN A 179 -5.39 -3.20 -0.76
CA ASN A 179 -6.74 -3.50 -1.23
C ASN A 179 -7.37 -4.64 -0.43
N PHE A 180 -6.60 -5.70 -0.15
CA PHE A 180 -7.03 -6.79 0.71
C PHE A 180 -7.34 -6.32 2.14
N MET A 181 -6.47 -5.50 2.73
CA MET A 181 -6.67 -4.97 4.07
C MET A 181 -7.91 -4.08 4.18
N ASP A 182 -8.00 -3.07 3.32
CA ASP A 182 -9.08 -2.07 3.36
C ASP A 182 -10.43 -2.69 3.01
N SER A 183 -10.45 -3.77 2.22
CA SER A 183 -11.67 -4.49 1.89
C SER A 183 -12.19 -5.39 3.01
N VAL A 184 -11.35 -5.81 3.96
CA VAL A 184 -11.70 -6.76 5.05
C VAL A 184 -11.84 -6.08 6.40
N THR A 185 -11.00 -5.07 6.67
CA THR A 185 -10.86 -4.46 7.99
C THR A 185 -11.87 -3.33 8.22
N THR A 186 -12.25 -3.11 9.48
CA THR A 186 -13.09 -1.98 9.92
C THR A 186 -12.26 -0.86 10.51
N HIS A 187 -11.11 -1.20 11.09
CA HIS A 187 -10.18 -0.27 11.71
C HIS A 187 -8.79 -0.50 11.18
N THR A 188 -7.98 0.56 11.11
CA THR A 188 -6.56 0.46 10.81
C THR A 188 -5.74 0.93 12.00
N MET A 189 -4.71 0.18 12.33
CA MET A 189 -3.76 0.45 13.41
C MET A 189 -2.34 0.51 12.86
N ALA A 190 -1.62 1.61 13.08
CA ALA A 190 -0.25 1.80 12.62
C ALA A 190 0.74 1.77 13.78
N ILE A 191 1.86 1.07 13.60
CA ILE A 191 3.09 1.30 14.39
C ILE A 191 3.84 2.46 13.74
N HIS A 192 3.84 3.61 14.41
CA HIS A 192 4.47 4.83 13.93
C HIS A 192 5.24 5.51 15.05
N ARG A 193 6.53 5.81 14.81
CA ARG A 193 7.43 6.46 15.80
C ARG A 193 7.37 5.81 17.19
N LEU A 194 7.41 4.47 17.23
CA LEU A 194 7.36 3.64 18.45
C LEU A 194 6.02 3.68 19.21
N LYS A 195 5.00 4.36 18.67
CA LYS A 195 3.64 4.41 19.20
C LYS A 195 2.70 3.58 18.32
N LEU A 196 1.58 3.13 18.89
CA LEU A 196 0.46 2.61 18.11
C LEU A 196 -0.61 3.68 18.00
N LYS A 197 -1.15 3.82 16.79
CA LYS A 197 -2.31 4.67 16.50
C LYS A 197 -3.37 3.84 15.81
N LYS A 198 -4.55 3.73 16.42
CA LYS A 198 -5.70 3.02 15.87
C LYS A 198 -6.79 4.03 15.50
N ILE A 199 -7.36 3.88 14.31
CA ILE A 199 -8.52 4.66 13.86
C ILE A 199 -9.56 3.75 13.20
N GLU A 200 -10.79 4.24 13.11
CA GLU A 200 -11.84 3.63 12.30
C GLU A 200 -11.72 4.09 10.84
N GLY A 201 -11.77 3.12 9.92
CA GLY A 201 -11.66 3.35 8.48
C GLY A 201 -10.39 2.77 7.83
N PRO A 202 -10.22 3.03 6.53
CA PRO A 202 -9.17 2.44 5.70
C PRO A 202 -7.80 3.04 6.00
N THR A 203 -6.77 2.40 5.44
CA THR A 203 -5.37 2.78 5.62
C THR A 203 -5.05 4.20 5.18
N GLU A 204 -5.64 4.66 4.08
CA GLU A 204 -5.44 6.01 3.55
C GLU A 204 -5.78 7.08 4.60
N LYS A 205 -6.93 6.94 5.27
CA LYS A 205 -7.39 7.86 6.32
C LYS A 205 -6.38 7.92 7.48
N LEU A 206 -5.78 6.79 7.85
CA LEU A 206 -4.80 6.72 8.93
C LEU A 206 -3.51 7.45 8.58
N TYR A 207 -2.98 7.23 7.38
CA TYR A 207 -1.77 7.90 6.92
C TYR A 207 -2.00 9.40 6.72
N GLN A 208 -3.14 9.83 6.19
CA GLN A 208 -3.50 11.25 6.12
C GLN A 208 -3.51 11.91 7.50
N GLN A 209 -4.10 11.24 8.50
CA GLN A 209 -4.12 11.79 9.87
C GLN A 209 -2.72 11.82 10.50
N ILE A 210 -1.87 10.83 10.23
CA ILE A 210 -0.47 10.83 10.66
C ILE A 210 0.28 12.03 10.04
N LEU A 211 0.14 12.25 8.73
CA LEU A 211 0.77 13.36 8.03
C LEU A 211 0.33 14.72 8.61
N GLN A 212 -0.97 14.91 8.82
CA GLN A 212 -1.51 16.13 9.42
C GLN A 212 -0.95 16.38 10.83
N GLU A 213 -0.87 15.35 11.67
CA GLU A 213 -0.30 15.48 13.02
C GLU A 213 1.18 15.82 13.00
N GLU A 214 1.96 15.26 12.07
CA GLU A 214 3.38 15.60 11.90
C GLU A 214 3.57 17.04 11.44
N GLU A 215 2.76 17.51 10.49
CA GLU A 215 2.80 18.90 10.06
C GLU A 215 2.46 19.86 11.22
N ILE A 216 1.42 19.55 12.00
CA ILE A 216 1.02 20.33 13.17
C ILE A 216 2.15 20.33 14.21
N TYR A 217 2.80 19.19 14.43
CA TYR A 217 3.93 19.07 15.35
C TYR A 217 5.12 19.94 14.91
N GLU A 218 5.55 19.86 13.64
CA GLU A 218 6.68 20.67 13.14
C GLU A 218 6.34 22.17 13.12
N LYS A 219 5.11 22.56 12.76
CA LYS A 219 4.63 23.95 12.90
C LYS A 219 4.67 24.42 14.35
N THR A 220 4.25 23.57 15.31
CA THR A 220 4.28 23.90 16.74
C THR A 220 5.70 24.02 17.27
N ARG A 221 6.59 23.11 16.84
CA ARG A 221 8.01 23.10 17.20
C ARG A 221 8.73 24.34 16.68
N THR A 222 8.56 24.69 15.42
CA THR A 222 9.19 25.89 14.80
C THR A 222 8.70 27.17 15.49
N ASN A 223 7.39 27.27 15.77
CA ASN A 223 6.82 28.38 16.53
C ASN A 223 7.37 28.47 17.97
N ASN A 224 7.50 27.32 18.66
CA ASN A 224 8.08 27.26 20.00
C ASN A 224 9.57 27.63 19.99
N ALA A 225 10.33 27.17 18.99
CA ALA A 225 11.73 27.52 18.81
C ALA A 225 11.92 29.02 18.55
N LYS A 226 11.08 29.62 17.69
CA LYS A 226 11.08 31.07 17.44
C LYS A 226 10.78 31.87 18.72
N LYS A 227 9.70 31.55 19.42
CA LYS A 227 9.33 32.20 20.71
C LYS A 227 10.41 32.04 21.77
N ARG A 228 11.09 30.89 21.79
CA ARG A 228 12.20 30.60 22.71
C ARG A 228 13.42 31.47 22.39
N LYS A 229 13.80 31.57 21.12
CA LYS A 229 14.88 32.44 20.64
C LYS A 229 14.61 33.91 21.01
N GLU A 230 13.41 34.42 20.76
CA GLU A 230 13.01 35.79 21.14
C GLU A 230 13.09 36.03 22.67
N ALA A 231 12.70 35.04 23.46
CA ALA A 231 12.79 35.12 24.92
C ALA A 231 14.25 35.09 25.41
N GLU A 232 15.09 34.24 24.82
CA GLU A 232 16.53 34.16 25.10
C GLU A 232 17.26 35.46 24.72
N GLU A 233 16.97 36.03 23.55
CA GLU A 233 17.51 37.33 23.11
C GLU A 233 17.13 38.47 24.06
N PHE A 234 15.88 38.48 24.52
CA PHE A 234 15.42 39.46 25.51
C PHE A 234 16.12 39.29 26.86
N ILE A 235 16.27 38.05 27.34
CA ILE A 235 16.98 37.77 28.59
C ILE A 235 18.42 38.25 28.46
N ASN A 236 19.13 37.90 27.38
CA ASN A 236 20.52 38.31 27.15
C ASN A 236 20.67 39.83 27.08
N ARG A 237 19.75 40.53 26.40
CA ARG A 237 19.79 41.99 26.24
C ARG A 237 19.51 42.75 27.55
N PHE A 238 18.61 42.23 28.40
CA PHE A 238 18.14 42.96 29.59
C PHE A 238 18.63 42.38 30.93
N ARG A 239 19.53 41.38 30.92
CA ARG A 239 20.07 40.72 32.12
C ARG A 239 20.75 41.68 33.10
N VAL A 240 21.37 42.74 32.59
CA VAL A 240 22.21 43.68 33.36
C VAL A 240 21.42 44.90 33.86
N GLN A 241 20.21 45.14 33.35
CA GLN A 241 19.40 46.31 33.73
C GLN A 241 18.52 46.02 34.94
N ALA A 242 18.83 46.64 36.09
CA ALA A 242 18.11 46.47 37.36
C ALA A 242 16.59 46.74 37.24
N ASN A 243 16.19 47.71 36.43
CA ASN A 243 14.79 48.11 36.26
C ASN A 243 13.92 47.06 35.53
N LYS A 244 14.50 46.04 34.89
CA LYS A 244 13.78 44.98 34.17
C LYS A 244 13.92 43.58 34.78
N ALA A 245 14.49 43.48 35.98
CA ALA A 245 14.78 42.21 36.65
C ALA A 245 13.55 41.29 36.81
N LYS A 246 12.37 41.83 37.18
CA LYS A 246 11.13 41.04 37.32
C LYS A 246 10.66 40.43 35.99
N ALA A 247 10.77 41.17 34.88
CA ALA A 247 10.37 40.70 33.55
C ALA A 247 11.31 39.61 33.02
N VAL A 248 12.61 39.73 33.28
CA VAL A 248 13.63 38.72 32.95
C VAL A 248 13.38 37.43 33.74
N GLN A 249 13.16 37.53 35.05
CA GLN A 249 12.86 36.37 35.91
C GLN A 249 11.57 35.63 35.48
N SER A 250 10.52 36.36 35.10
CA SER A 250 9.28 35.76 34.57
C SER A 250 9.51 34.94 33.29
N ARG A 251 10.30 35.48 32.33
CA ARG A 251 10.63 34.77 31.09
C ARG A 251 11.55 33.55 31.31
N ILE A 252 12.49 33.62 32.26
CA ILE A 252 13.29 32.45 32.66
C ILE A 252 12.39 31.33 33.17
N LYS A 253 11.43 31.66 34.05
CA LYS A 253 10.47 30.68 34.59
C LYS A 253 9.54 30.12 33.50
N ALA A 254 9.11 30.94 32.55
CA ALA A 254 8.30 30.52 31.41
C ALA A 254 9.07 29.59 30.45
N LEU A 255 10.36 29.86 30.22
CA LEU A 255 11.24 29.00 29.44
C LEU A 255 11.52 27.66 30.12
N GLY A 256 11.68 27.66 31.45
CA GLY A 256 11.91 26.43 32.22
C GLY A 256 10.70 25.50 32.34
N LYS A 257 9.48 26.01 32.16
CA LYS A 257 8.24 25.21 32.19
C LYS A 257 7.86 24.58 30.85
N LYS A 258 8.44 25.05 29.73
CA LYS A 258 8.12 24.53 28.41
C LYS A 258 9.10 23.42 28.06
N GLU A 259 8.58 22.20 27.89
CA GLU A 259 9.35 21.10 27.32
C GLU A 259 9.88 21.48 25.94
N LYS A 260 11.11 21.05 25.66
CA LYS A 260 11.73 21.23 24.37
C LYS A 260 11.22 20.13 23.45
N LEU A 261 10.48 20.52 22.42
CA LEU A 261 10.05 19.60 21.37
C LEU A 261 11.25 19.26 20.48
N ASP A 262 11.62 17.99 20.44
CA ASP A 262 12.69 17.49 19.59
C ASP A 262 12.25 17.45 18.13
N LYS A 263 13.22 17.55 17.20
CA LYS A 263 12.93 17.41 15.76
C LYS A 263 12.40 16.00 15.53
N LEU A 264 11.37 15.88 14.72
CA LEU A 264 10.96 14.57 14.24
C LEU A 264 12.11 13.99 13.41
N SER A 265 12.53 12.76 13.73
CA SER A 265 13.49 12.03 12.89
C SER A 265 12.91 11.89 11.48
N GLU A 266 13.73 12.11 10.45
CA GLU A 266 13.35 11.85 9.07
C GLU A 266 13.10 10.35 8.88
N ILE A 267 11.88 10.02 8.48
CA ILE A 267 11.50 8.67 8.08
C ILE A 267 11.98 8.53 6.64
N LYS A 268 13.04 7.74 6.43
CA LYS A 268 13.55 7.47 5.08
C LYS A 268 12.48 6.71 4.28
N THR A 269 11.94 7.32 3.24
CA THR A 269 11.13 6.64 2.23
C THR A 269 12.02 6.14 1.10
N LEU A 270 11.58 5.10 0.41
CA LEU A 270 12.29 4.46 -0.69
C LEU A 270 12.00 5.21 -2.00
N ASP A 271 12.62 6.35 -2.24
CA ASP A 271 12.48 7.02 -3.54
C ASP A 271 13.59 6.53 -4.50
N PHE A 272 13.22 5.86 -5.58
CA PHE A 272 14.17 5.29 -6.54
C PHE A 272 13.61 5.18 -7.96
N GLU A 273 14.51 5.24 -8.95
CA GLU A 273 14.19 5.07 -10.37
C GLU A 273 15.07 3.96 -10.98
N PHE A 274 14.52 3.19 -11.92
CA PHE A 274 15.30 2.20 -12.66
C PHE A 274 16.13 2.87 -13.77
N ASN A 275 17.40 2.53 -13.85
CA ASN A 275 18.28 3.04 -14.89
C ASN A 275 17.97 2.39 -16.25
N SER A 276 17.37 3.15 -17.17
CA SER A 276 17.02 2.67 -18.51
C SER A 276 18.20 2.75 -19.48
N ALA A 277 18.56 1.63 -20.10
CA ALA A 277 19.46 1.58 -21.24
C ALA A 277 18.72 1.91 -22.53
N SER A 278 19.36 2.65 -23.44
CA SER A 278 18.79 2.93 -24.76
C SER A 278 18.67 1.66 -25.60
N PHE A 279 17.61 1.57 -26.40
CA PHE A 279 17.38 0.46 -27.32
C PHE A 279 16.76 0.97 -28.63
N THR A 280 17.36 0.58 -29.76
CA THR A 280 16.99 1.06 -31.09
C THR A 280 16.13 0.07 -31.89
N GLY A 281 16.18 -1.23 -31.54
CA GLY A 281 15.39 -2.27 -32.20
C GLY A 281 13.89 -2.19 -31.89
N LYS A 282 13.07 -2.94 -32.63
CA LYS A 282 11.63 -3.06 -32.34
C LYS A 282 11.34 -4.16 -31.30
N ARG A 283 11.94 -5.33 -31.49
CA ARG A 283 11.75 -6.53 -30.66
C ARG A 283 12.97 -6.76 -29.77
N LEU A 284 12.74 -6.98 -28.49
CA LEU A 284 13.75 -7.30 -27.49
C LEU A 284 13.98 -8.81 -27.40
N LEU A 285 12.89 -9.58 -27.43
CA LEU A 285 12.89 -11.03 -27.25
C LEU A 285 11.77 -11.64 -28.09
N GLU A 286 12.03 -12.80 -28.68
CA GLU A 286 11.04 -13.59 -29.40
C GLU A 286 11.09 -15.06 -28.95
N ALA A 287 9.95 -15.59 -28.52
CA ALA A 287 9.73 -16.99 -28.18
C ALA A 287 8.80 -17.60 -29.23
N GLN A 288 9.18 -18.74 -29.81
CA GLN A 288 8.43 -19.45 -30.85
C GLN A 288 8.24 -20.91 -30.44
N ASP A 289 6.98 -21.33 -30.35
CA ASP A 289 6.49 -22.69 -30.10
C ASP A 289 7.16 -23.38 -28.91
N VAL A 290 7.43 -22.60 -27.86
CA VAL A 290 8.14 -23.06 -26.67
C VAL A 290 7.32 -24.11 -25.93
N THR A 291 7.92 -25.28 -25.75
CA THR A 291 7.35 -26.39 -24.98
C THR A 291 8.33 -26.84 -23.90
N PHE A 292 7.81 -27.06 -22.69
CA PHE A 292 8.63 -27.47 -21.54
C PHE A 292 7.84 -28.32 -20.53
N ALA A 293 8.48 -29.38 -20.06
CA ALA A 293 8.08 -30.21 -18.93
C ALA A 293 9.29 -30.46 -18.01
N PHE A 294 9.08 -30.60 -16.70
CA PHE A 294 10.16 -30.98 -15.77
C PHE A 294 10.55 -32.47 -15.88
N ASP A 295 9.58 -33.32 -16.21
CA ASP A 295 9.78 -34.74 -16.51
C ASP A 295 9.10 -35.06 -17.85
N SER A 296 9.79 -35.81 -18.70
CA SER A 296 9.27 -36.28 -19.99
C SER A 296 8.07 -37.23 -19.85
N LYS A 297 7.80 -37.75 -18.65
CA LYS A 297 6.61 -38.55 -18.33
C LYS A 297 5.39 -37.72 -17.90
N THR A 298 5.58 -36.43 -17.64
CA THR A 298 4.50 -35.53 -17.20
C THR A 298 3.98 -34.69 -18.36
N ALA A 299 2.71 -34.27 -18.27
CA ALA A 299 2.16 -33.35 -19.25
C ALA A 299 2.98 -32.05 -19.29
N PRO A 300 3.23 -31.46 -20.48
CA PRO A 300 4.01 -30.24 -20.59
C PRO A 300 3.35 -29.11 -19.82
N LEU A 301 4.14 -28.42 -18.99
CA LEU A 301 3.69 -27.29 -18.19
C LEU A 301 3.41 -26.07 -19.07
N ILE A 302 4.20 -25.93 -20.13
CA ILE A 302 4.05 -24.92 -21.17
C ILE A 302 4.08 -25.67 -22.49
N LYS A 303 3.09 -25.45 -23.35
CA LYS A 303 2.95 -26.14 -24.63
C LYS A 303 2.78 -25.12 -25.75
N GLU A 304 3.60 -25.24 -26.80
CA GLU A 304 3.50 -24.47 -28.04
C GLU A 304 3.32 -22.96 -27.82
N PHE A 305 4.03 -22.41 -26.82
CA PHE A 305 3.89 -21.01 -26.42
C PHE A 305 4.73 -20.09 -27.30
N SER A 306 4.06 -19.10 -27.91
CA SER A 306 4.69 -18.09 -28.77
C SER A 306 4.41 -16.68 -28.25
N LEU A 307 5.46 -15.85 -28.17
CA LEU A 307 5.39 -14.48 -27.66
C LEU A 307 6.48 -13.60 -28.29
N SER A 308 6.12 -12.40 -28.72
CA SER A 308 7.07 -11.35 -29.11
C SER A 308 6.99 -10.19 -28.10
N ILE A 309 8.14 -9.79 -27.56
CA ILE A 309 8.26 -8.69 -26.60
C ILE A 309 8.89 -7.48 -27.30
N GLU A 310 8.15 -6.37 -27.34
CA GLU A 310 8.61 -5.10 -27.94
C GLU A 310 9.18 -4.13 -26.91
N LYS A 311 9.90 -3.09 -27.38
CA LYS A 311 10.73 -2.19 -26.56
C LYS A 311 10.06 -1.40 -25.42
N ASN A 312 8.72 -1.38 -25.36
CA ASN A 312 7.94 -0.71 -24.33
C ASN A 312 6.80 -1.59 -23.79
N ASP A 313 6.82 -2.89 -24.08
CA ASP A 313 5.76 -3.79 -23.67
C ASP A 313 5.63 -3.79 -22.13
N ARG A 314 4.39 -3.88 -21.67
CA ARG A 314 4.04 -3.98 -20.26
C ARG A 314 3.22 -5.24 -20.04
N ILE A 315 3.92 -6.32 -19.73
CA ILE A 315 3.38 -7.67 -19.71
C ILE A 315 3.22 -8.10 -18.25
N ALA A 316 2.02 -8.49 -17.85
CA ALA A 316 1.79 -9.14 -16.56
C ALA A 316 1.49 -10.62 -16.74
N ILE A 317 2.06 -11.46 -15.88
CA ILE A 317 1.82 -12.90 -15.87
C ILE A 317 0.92 -13.23 -14.68
N ILE A 318 -0.26 -13.78 -14.96
CA ILE A 318 -1.27 -14.12 -13.96
C ILE A 318 -1.65 -15.59 -14.05
N GLY A 319 -2.07 -16.17 -12.92
CA GLY A 319 -2.57 -17.54 -12.84
C GLY A 319 -2.31 -18.20 -11.50
N LYS A 320 -2.88 -19.41 -11.33
CA LYS A 320 -2.75 -20.20 -10.10
C LYS A 320 -1.29 -20.54 -9.81
N ASN A 321 -0.95 -20.68 -8.54
CA ASN A 321 0.40 -21.05 -8.12
C ASN A 321 0.76 -22.47 -8.59
N GLY A 322 2.05 -22.69 -8.88
CA GLY A 322 2.52 -23.98 -9.40
C GLY A 322 2.18 -24.29 -10.86
N LYS A 323 1.55 -23.36 -11.60
CA LYS A 323 1.23 -23.54 -13.04
C LYS A 323 2.36 -23.15 -14.00
N GLY A 324 3.51 -22.70 -13.49
CA GLY A 324 4.71 -22.45 -14.32
C GLY A 324 5.03 -21.01 -14.67
N LYS A 325 4.46 -20.02 -13.95
CA LYS A 325 4.76 -18.58 -14.13
C LYS A 325 6.27 -18.28 -14.06
N SER A 326 6.92 -18.68 -12.98
CA SER A 326 8.38 -18.55 -12.81
C SER A 326 9.16 -19.41 -13.79
N THR A 327 8.64 -20.59 -14.16
CA THR A 327 9.26 -21.45 -15.18
C THR A 327 9.30 -20.75 -16.54
N LEU A 328 8.22 -20.05 -16.92
CA LEU A 328 8.19 -19.25 -18.14
C LEU A 328 9.20 -18.12 -18.09
N LEU A 329 9.31 -17.38 -16.97
CA LEU A 329 10.35 -16.37 -16.81
C LEU A 329 11.75 -16.95 -17.00
N ASN A 330 12.03 -18.12 -16.40
CA ASN A 330 13.33 -18.79 -16.53
C ASN A 330 13.62 -19.27 -17.96
N LEU A 331 12.60 -19.70 -18.72
CA LEU A 331 12.76 -20.04 -20.13
C LEU A 331 13.03 -18.78 -20.98
N LEU A 332 12.30 -17.70 -20.72
CA LEU A 332 12.49 -16.44 -21.43
C LEU A 332 13.82 -15.78 -21.10
N SER A 333 14.32 -15.90 -19.87
CA SER A 333 15.64 -15.42 -19.47
C SER A 333 16.80 -16.33 -19.90
N GLN A 334 16.51 -17.47 -20.55
CA GLN A 334 17.46 -18.52 -20.94
C GLN A 334 18.19 -19.19 -19.77
N GLU A 335 17.63 -19.15 -18.56
CA GLU A 335 18.09 -19.92 -17.41
C GLU A 335 17.68 -21.40 -17.50
N LEU A 336 16.55 -21.66 -18.16
CA LEU A 336 16.11 -22.99 -18.55
C LEU A 336 16.10 -23.08 -20.07
N SER A 337 16.42 -24.27 -20.59
CA SER A 337 16.32 -24.57 -22.01
C SER A 337 14.97 -25.21 -22.32
N PRO A 338 14.26 -24.76 -23.37
CA PRO A 338 13.03 -25.40 -23.79
C PRO A 338 13.30 -26.80 -24.36
N GLN A 339 12.32 -27.69 -24.26
CA GLN A 339 12.41 -29.04 -24.86
C GLN A 339 12.10 -29.01 -26.36
N ALA A 340 11.21 -28.10 -26.78
CA ALA A 340 10.93 -27.77 -28.18
C ALA A 340 10.64 -26.28 -28.32
N GLY A 341 10.78 -25.74 -29.53
CA GLY A 341 10.69 -24.31 -29.81
C GLY A 341 12.00 -23.55 -29.56
N THR A 342 12.00 -22.23 -29.74
CA THR A 342 13.20 -21.39 -29.57
C THR A 342 12.90 -20.09 -28.84
N VAL A 343 13.85 -19.62 -28.03
CA VAL A 343 13.84 -18.30 -27.38
C VAL A 343 15.06 -17.52 -27.89
N ARG A 344 14.82 -16.42 -28.61
CA ARG A 344 15.85 -15.58 -29.22
C ARG A 344 15.88 -14.21 -28.55
N HIS A 345 17.05 -13.82 -28.07
CA HIS A 345 17.31 -12.48 -27.55
C HIS A 345 17.89 -11.60 -28.64
N HIS A 346 17.50 -10.32 -28.64
CA HIS A 346 18.21 -9.32 -29.43
C HIS A 346 19.64 -9.13 -28.85
N PRO A 347 20.70 -8.99 -29.67
CA PRO A 347 22.08 -8.86 -29.18
C PRO A 347 22.31 -7.71 -28.19
N ASN A 348 21.54 -6.62 -28.33
CA ASN A 348 21.58 -5.46 -27.45
C ASN A 348 20.59 -5.52 -26.27
N LEU A 349 19.98 -6.69 -25.99
CA LEU A 349 19.13 -6.89 -24.83
C LEU A 349 19.98 -6.79 -23.55
N LYS A 350 19.55 -5.91 -22.63
CA LYS A 350 20.09 -5.80 -21.28
C LYS A 350 18.95 -6.12 -20.31
N LEU A 351 18.85 -7.40 -19.98
CA LEU A 351 17.82 -7.94 -19.11
C LEU A 351 18.21 -7.77 -17.63
N ALA A 352 17.34 -7.14 -16.85
CA ALA A 352 17.40 -7.14 -15.39
C ALA A 352 16.33 -8.09 -14.85
N TYR A 353 16.76 -9.15 -14.15
CA TYR A 353 15.85 -10.17 -13.62
C TYR A 353 15.82 -10.17 -12.09
N PHE A 354 14.65 -9.92 -11.52
CA PHE A 354 14.32 -10.11 -10.11
C PHE A 354 13.55 -11.43 -9.95
N GLY A 355 14.13 -12.40 -9.25
CA GLY A 355 13.47 -13.69 -9.02
C GLY A 355 13.87 -14.32 -7.69
N GLN A 356 13.03 -15.22 -7.16
CA GLN A 356 13.27 -15.87 -5.86
C GLN A 356 14.59 -16.67 -5.85
N THR A 357 14.92 -17.34 -6.96
CA THR A 357 16.19 -18.05 -7.16
C THR A 357 17.40 -17.10 -7.22
N ASN A 358 17.21 -15.83 -7.62
CA ASN A 358 18.30 -14.86 -7.75
C ASN A 358 18.82 -14.39 -6.38
N ILE A 359 18.05 -14.55 -5.31
CA ILE A 359 18.54 -14.30 -3.94
C ILE A 359 19.75 -15.20 -3.62
N ASN A 360 19.75 -16.43 -4.14
CA ASN A 360 20.85 -17.38 -3.96
C ASN A 360 22.11 -16.99 -4.76
N ARG A 361 21.99 -16.09 -5.74
CA ARG A 361 23.14 -15.57 -6.52
C ARG A 361 23.92 -14.49 -5.79
N LEU A 362 23.37 -13.93 -4.72
CA LEU A 362 24.07 -12.95 -3.91
C LEU A 362 25.31 -13.58 -3.25
N ASN A 363 26.46 -12.92 -3.33
CA ASN A 363 27.68 -13.45 -2.77
C ASN A 363 27.67 -13.34 -1.23
N GLN A 364 27.50 -14.48 -0.56
CA GLN A 364 27.34 -14.56 0.90
C GLN A 364 28.54 -13.98 1.69
N ALA A 365 29.72 -13.90 1.07
CA ALA A 365 30.93 -13.36 1.68
C ALA A 365 31.02 -11.83 1.58
N LYS A 366 30.32 -11.20 0.62
CA LYS A 366 30.36 -9.76 0.39
C LYS A 366 29.45 -9.00 1.35
N THR A 367 29.77 -7.72 1.54
CA THR A 367 28.91 -6.76 2.22
C THR A 367 27.83 -6.23 1.27
N VAL A 368 26.76 -5.66 1.82
CA VAL A 368 25.72 -5.00 1.00
C VAL A 368 26.32 -3.92 0.08
N GLU A 369 27.20 -3.06 0.64
CA GLU A 369 27.89 -2.01 -0.11
C GLU A 369 28.71 -2.60 -1.28
N ALA A 370 29.49 -3.65 -1.03
CA ALA A 370 30.34 -4.26 -2.04
C ALA A 370 29.52 -4.91 -3.16
N GLU A 371 28.46 -5.65 -2.81
CA GLU A 371 27.61 -6.33 -3.78
C GLU A 371 26.88 -5.36 -4.72
N ILE A 372 26.41 -4.21 -4.21
CA ILE A 372 25.78 -3.16 -5.02
C ILE A 372 26.83 -2.42 -5.86
N MET A 373 28.01 -2.15 -5.29
CA MET A 373 29.11 -1.50 -6.00
C MET A 373 29.59 -2.31 -7.21
N ASP A 374 29.60 -3.64 -7.12
CA ASP A 374 29.97 -4.52 -8.23
C ASP A 374 28.97 -4.48 -9.40
N ALA A 375 27.70 -4.14 -9.13
CA ALA A 375 26.69 -3.96 -10.15
C ALA A 375 26.71 -2.55 -10.76
N HIS A 376 27.44 -1.61 -10.15
CA HIS A 376 27.48 -0.23 -10.60
C HIS A 376 28.42 -0.06 -11.80
N PRO A 377 27.99 0.56 -12.92
CA PRO A 377 28.84 0.78 -14.11
C PRO A 377 30.18 1.45 -13.79
N ASP A 378 30.14 2.48 -12.94
CA ASP A 378 31.35 3.22 -12.52
C ASP A 378 32.03 2.67 -11.24
N HIS A 379 31.54 1.57 -10.66
CA HIS A 379 32.01 1.00 -9.38
C HIS A 379 32.20 2.04 -8.26
N SER A 380 31.39 3.10 -8.26
CA SER A 380 31.54 4.22 -7.33
C SER A 380 31.00 3.86 -5.95
N ARG A 381 31.89 3.90 -4.95
CA ARG A 381 31.53 3.68 -3.55
C ARG A 381 30.49 4.70 -3.05
N GLY A 382 30.61 5.96 -3.47
CA GLY A 382 29.67 7.01 -3.08
C GLY A 382 28.26 6.75 -3.62
N ALA A 383 28.16 6.32 -4.87
CA ALA A 383 26.89 5.96 -5.49
C ALA A 383 26.30 4.69 -4.86
N ALA A 384 27.11 3.65 -4.63
CA ALA A 384 26.70 2.44 -3.94
C ALA A 384 26.16 2.74 -2.53
N ARG A 385 26.80 3.64 -1.77
CA ARG A 385 26.29 4.09 -0.47
C ARG A 385 24.97 4.84 -0.54
N LYS A 386 24.76 5.67 -1.57
CA LYS A 386 23.48 6.36 -1.78
C LYS A 386 22.36 5.33 -1.99
N ILE A 387 22.60 4.30 -2.80
CA ILE A 387 21.65 3.21 -3.07
C ILE A 387 21.44 2.34 -1.83
N CYS A 388 22.49 2.00 -1.08
CA CYS A 388 22.36 1.33 0.22
C CYS A 388 21.44 2.14 1.15
N GLY A 389 21.64 3.46 1.20
CA GLY A 389 20.80 4.38 1.96
C GLY A 389 19.34 4.34 1.54
N ALA A 390 19.06 4.35 0.23
CA ALA A 390 17.71 4.20 -0.34
C ALA A 390 17.10 2.84 0.06
N MET A 391 17.84 1.75 -0.09
CA MET A 391 17.45 0.38 0.31
C MET A 391 17.39 0.13 1.82
N MET A 392 17.42 1.19 2.62
CA MET A 392 17.38 1.20 4.10
C MET A 392 18.57 0.51 4.79
N PHE A 393 19.70 0.40 4.11
CA PHE A 393 21.00 0.01 4.66
C PHE A 393 21.85 1.26 4.95
N GLY A 394 21.43 2.05 5.94
CA GLY A 394 22.16 3.25 6.37
C GLY A 394 23.35 2.94 7.30
N GLY A 395 24.43 3.73 7.18
CA GLY A 395 25.59 3.63 8.07
C GLY A 395 26.23 2.24 8.05
N ASP A 396 26.47 1.67 9.23
CA ASP A 396 27.11 0.36 9.38
C ASP A 396 26.26 -0.80 8.85
N HIS A 397 24.96 -0.60 8.63
CA HIS A 397 24.11 -1.62 8.01
C HIS A 397 24.55 -1.96 6.58
N ALA A 398 25.15 -1.01 5.85
CA ALA A 398 25.72 -1.25 4.52
C ALA A 398 26.95 -2.17 4.55
N LEU A 399 27.60 -2.30 5.71
CA LEU A 399 28.79 -3.12 5.92
C LEU A 399 28.45 -4.54 6.40
N LYS A 400 27.17 -4.84 6.65
CA LYS A 400 26.74 -6.21 6.98
C LYS A 400 27.02 -7.16 5.82
N LYS A 401 27.47 -8.37 6.14
CA LYS A 401 27.62 -9.45 5.15
C LYS A 401 26.26 -9.98 4.71
N ILE A 402 26.16 -10.38 3.45
CA ILE A 402 24.93 -10.96 2.88
C ILE A 402 24.49 -12.22 3.65
N SER A 403 25.45 -13.01 4.14
CA SER A 403 25.20 -14.22 4.94
C SER A 403 24.33 -14.01 6.19
N VAL A 404 24.39 -12.83 6.81
CA VAL A 404 23.66 -12.53 8.05
C VAL A 404 22.34 -11.80 7.83
N LEU A 405 22.00 -11.49 6.57
CA LEU A 405 20.77 -10.79 6.23
C LEU A 405 19.56 -11.72 6.25
N SER A 406 18.42 -11.19 6.69
CA SER A 406 17.11 -11.82 6.52
C SER A 406 16.74 -11.93 5.03
N GLY A 407 15.77 -12.78 4.69
CA GLY A 407 15.27 -12.91 3.31
C GLY A 407 14.79 -11.58 2.71
N GLY A 408 14.05 -10.78 3.49
CA GLY A 408 13.59 -9.45 3.07
C GLY A 408 14.72 -8.43 2.91
N GLU A 409 15.76 -8.48 3.76
CA GLU A 409 16.97 -7.67 3.54
C GLU A 409 17.69 -8.09 2.26
N LYS A 410 17.87 -9.40 2.01
CA LYS A 410 18.48 -9.90 0.77
C LYS A 410 17.70 -9.48 -0.48
N SER A 411 16.37 -9.51 -0.42
CA SER A 411 15.47 -9.01 -1.46
C SER A 411 15.75 -7.53 -1.78
N ARG A 412 15.88 -6.67 -0.76
CA ARG A 412 16.25 -5.25 -0.95
C ARG A 412 17.66 -5.05 -1.52
N VAL A 413 18.62 -5.91 -1.18
CA VAL A 413 19.96 -5.87 -1.82
C VAL A 413 19.84 -6.17 -3.31
N LEU A 414 19.07 -7.20 -3.69
CA LEU A 414 18.84 -7.55 -5.08
C LEU A 414 18.15 -6.42 -5.85
N LEU A 415 17.12 -5.81 -5.26
CA LEU A 415 16.45 -4.64 -5.83
C LEU A 415 17.45 -3.47 -6.02
N GLY A 416 18.31 -3.22 -5.03
CA GLY A 416 19.40 -2.25 -5.13
C GLY A 416 20.34 -2.50 -6.30
N LYS A 417 20.69 -3.76 -6.60
CA LYS A 417 21.52 -4.10 -7.77
C LYS A 417 20.82 -3.78 -9.09
N LEU A 418 19.51 -4.05 -9.17
CA LEU A 418 18.71 -3.81 -10.36
C LEU A 418 18.56 -2.32 -10.67
N LEU A 419 18.41 -1.49 -9.64
CA LEU A 419 18.27 -0.04 -9.81
C LEU A 419 19.51 0.61 -10.43
N VAL A 420 20.68 0.06 -10.13
CA VAL A 420 21.95 0.60 -10.61
C VAL A 420 22.31 0.06 -12.00
N SER A 421 21.92 -1.18 -12.29
CA SER A 421 22.27 -1.86 -13.54
C SER A 421 21.46 -1.28 -14.71
N PRO A 422 22.09 -0.65 -15.72
CA PRO A 422 21.36 -0.12 -16.87
C PRO A 422 20.71 -1.25 -17.66
N SER A 423 19.39 -1.23 -17.80
CA SER A 423 18.61 -2.29 -18.45
C SER A 423 17.57 -1.73 -19.41
N ASN A 424 17.20 -2.49 -20.43
CA ASN A 424 16.11 -2.14 -21.36
C ASN A 424 14.93 -3.12 -21.29
N MET A 425 15.04 -4.12 -20.43
CA MET A 425 13.95 -5.02 -20.07
C MET A 425 14.05 -5.39 -18.58
N LEU A 426 12.95 -5.24 -17.86
CA LEU A 426 12.78 -5.75 -16.49
C LEU A 426 11.94 -7.03 -16.53
N MET A 427 12.42 -8.09 -15.86
CA MET A 427 11.63 -9.27 -15.50
C MET A 427 11.52 -9.31 -13.99
N LEU A 428 10.31 -9.25 -13.44
CA LEU A 428 10.06 -9.14 -12.01
C LEU A 428 9.15 -10.27 -11.55
N ASP A 429 9.68 -11.24 -10.81
CA ASP A 429 8.92 -12.35 -10.24
C ASP A 429 8.54 -12.07 -8.79
N GLU A 430 7.26 -11.75 -8.57
CA GLU A 430 6.67 -11.36 -7.28
C GLU A 430 7.51 -10.31 -6.52
N PRO A 431 7.78 -9.14 -7.13
CA PRO A 431 8.73 -8.17 -6.58
C PRO A 431 8.23 -7.46 -5.31
N THR A 432 6.93 -7.56 -5.02
CA THR A 432 6.30 -7.01 -3.82
C THR A 432 6.55 -7.87 -2.57
N ASN A 433 7.01 -9.11 -2.73
CA ASN A 433 7.22 -10.00 -1.59
C ASN A 433 8.28 -9.42 -0.64
N HIS A 434 7.96 -9.38 0.65
CA HIS A 434 8.81 -8.86 1.73
C HIS A 434 9.10 -7.34 1.68
N LEU A 435 8.36 -6.59 0.86
CA LEU A 435 8.36 -5.12 0.86
C LEU A 435 7.19 -4.60 1.69
N ASP A 436 7.38 -3.47 2.38
CA ASP A 436 6.26 -2.80 3.04
C ASP A 436 5.43 -1.95 2.06
N MET A 437 4.25 -1.47 2.49
CA MET A 437 3.32 -0.76 1.62
C MET A 437 3.95 0.46 0.93
N GLU A 438 4.72 1.28 1.67
CA GLU A 438 5.44 2.42 1.09
C GLU A 438 6.47 1.97 0.04
N SER A 439 7.21 0.90 0.31
CA SER A 439 8.17 0.33 -0.64
C SER A 439 7.50 -0.21 -1.91
N ILE A 440 6.29 -0.77 -1.78
CA ILE A 440 5.50 -1.29 -2.90
C ILE A 440 5.04 -0.14 -3.80
N ASP A 441 4.54 0.94 -3.22
CA ASP A 441 4.10 2.13 -3.96
C ASP A 441 5.27 2.69 -4.78
N SER A 442 6.42 2.91 -4.14
CA SER A 442 7.61 3.42 -4.83
C SER A 442 8.14 2.45 -5.90
N LEU A 443 8.05 1.14 -5.69
CA LEU A 443 8.41 0.15 -6.70
C LEU A 443 7.48 0.26 -7.92
N ILE A 444 6.17 0.40 -7.72
CA ILE A 444 5.20 0.51 -8.80
C ILE A 444 5.45 1.79 -9.60
N GLU A 445 5.64 2.93 -8.92
CA GLU A 445 6.00 4.21 -9.55
C GLU A 445 7.28 4.09 -10.39
N ALA A 446 8.32 3.46 -9.84
CA ALA A 446 9.58 3.24 -10.54
C ALA A 446 9.41 2.34 -11.79
N VAL A 447 8.57 1.29 -11.69
CA VAL A 447 8.26 0.39 -12.81
C VAL A 447 7.46 1.10 -13.89
N GLU A 448 6.49 1.94 -13.52
CA GLU A 448 5.71 2.74 -14.47
C GLU A 448 6.60 3.71 -15.25
N ALA A 449 7.50 4.42 -14.55
CA ALA A 449 8.42 5.39 -15.12
C ALA A 449 9.52 4.78 -16.01
N PHE A 450 9.79 3.48 -15.90
CA PHE A 450 10.88 2.81 -16.61
C PHE A 450 10.71 2.82 -18.13
N ARG A 451 11.67 3.39 -18.86
CA ARG A 451 11.62 3.57 -20.33
C ARG A 451 12.10 2.35 -21.15
N GLY A 452 11.83 1.14 -20.67
CA GLY A 452 12.09 -0.12 -21.38
C GLY A 452 10.88 -1.06 -21.28
N ALA A 453 11.03 -2.33 -21.67
CA ALA A 453 9.96 -3.31 -21.49
C ALA A 453 9.90 -3.83 -20.06
N VAL A 454 8.71 -4.17 -19.57
CA VAL A 454 8.50 -4.75 -18.24
C VAL A 454 7.67 -6.03 -18.40
N MET A 455 8.14 -7.09 -17.75
CA MET A 455 7.41 -8.32 -17.53
C MET A 455 7.33 -8.58 -16.03
N ILE A 456 6.12 -8.65 -15.47
CA ILE A 456 5.91 -8.79 -14.03
C ILE A 456 4.99 -9.97 -13.72
N VAL A 457 5.41 -10.85 -12.82
CA VAL A 457 4.53 -11.80 -12.13
C VAL A 457 4.16 -11.15 -10.82
N THR A 458 2.88 -10.95 -10.57
CA THR A 458 2.42 -10.34 -9.31
C THR A 458 1.01 -10.80 -8.96
N HIS A 459 0.75 -10.84 -7.66
CA HIS A 459 -0.57 -11.05 -7.08
C HIS A 459 -1.25 -9.75 -6.64
N SER A 460 -0.52 -8.63 -6.69
CA SER A 460 -1.05 -7.30 -6.36
C SER A 460 -1.92 -6.77 -7.49
N GLU A 461 -3.22 -6.63 -7.25
CA GLU A 461 -4.15 -6.01 -8.20
C GLU A 461 -3.73 -4.56 -8.52
N MET A 462 -3.22 -3.82 -7.53
CA MET A 462 -2.72 -2.46 -7.72
C MET A 462 -1.61 -2.41 -8.78
N ALA A 463 -0.62 -3.30 -8.70
CA ALA A 463 0.44 -3.40 -9.69
C ALA A 463 -0.08 -3.84 -11.07
N LEU A 464 -1.07 -4.74 -11.11
CA LEU A 464 -1.70 -5.17 -12.37
C LEU A 464 -2.45 -4.03 -13.06
N HIS A 465 -3.24 -3.25 -12.33
CA HIS A 465 -3.98 -2.11 -12.88
C HIS A 465 -3.05 -0.99 -13.35
N ALA A 466 -1.98 -0.73 -12.59
CA ALA A 466 -0.94 0.24 -12.92
C ALA A 466 -0.16 -0.14 -14.20
N VAL A 467 0.38 -1.36 -14.23
CA VAL A 467 1.41 -1.74 -15.19
C VAL A 467 0.82 -2.47 -16.41
N ALA A 468 -0.12 -3.41 -16.23
CA ALA A 468 -0.45 -4.39 -17.27
C ALA A 468 -1.16 -3.79 -18.49
N ARG A 469 -0.55 -3.96 -19.68
CA ARG A 469 -1.17 -3.67 -21.00
C ARG A 469 -1.31 -4.90 -21.89
N LYS A 470 -0.67 -6.00 -21.48
CA LYS A 470 -0.72 -7.33 -22.08
C LYS A 470 -0.62 -8.34 -20.93
N LEU A 471 -1.36 -9.43 -21.02
CA LEU A 471 -1.45 -10.45 -19.98
C LEU A 471 -1.04 -11.82 -20.53
N ILE A 472 -0.26 -12.57 -19.76
CA ILE A 472 -0.03 -13.99 -19.98
C ILE A 472 -0.80 -14.73 -18.89
N VAL A 473 -1.86 -15.42 -19.30
CA VAL A 473 -2.82 -16.07 -18.41
C VAL A 473 -2.54 -17.56 -18.39
N PHE A 474 -2.17 -18.05 -17.21
CA PHE A 474 -2.07 -19.47 -16.90
C PHE A 474 -3.42 -19.94 -16.32
N ASP A 475 -4.24 -20.56 -17.16
CA ASP A 475 -5.55 -21.07 -16.76
C ASP A 475 -5.84 -22.44 -17.38
N ALA A 476 -6.47 -23.33 -16.61
CA ALA A 476 -6.87 -24.68 -17.04
C ALA A 476 -5.76 -25.53 -17.71
N GLY A 477 -4.48 -25.28 -17.42
CA GLY A 477 -3.36 -26.00 -18.03
C GLY A 477 -2.94 -25.46 -19.40
N GLU A 478 -3.51 -24.35 -19.84
CA GLU A 478 -3.12 -23.62 -21.05
C GLU A 478 -2.47 -22.29 -20.68
N VAL A 479 -1.55 -21.82 -21.54
CA VAL A 479 -0.91 -20.51 -21.42
C VAL A 479 -1.39 -19.64 -22.59
N LYS A 480 -2.14 -18.58 -22.30
CA LYS A 480 -2.72 -17.69 -23.31
C LYS A 480 -2.18 -16.28 -23.18
N VAL A 481 -1.96 -15.63 -24.32
CA VAL A 481 -1.65 -14.20 -24.37
C VAL A 481 -2.96 -13.44 -24.61
N PHE A 482 -3.21 -12.45 -23.77
CA PHE A 482 -4.34 -11.54 -23.87
C PHE A 482 -3.83 -10.12 -24.04
N GLU A 483 -4.30 -9.43 -25.08
CA GLU A 483 -3.95 -8.05 -25.37
C GLU A 483 -5.00 -7.13 -24.73
N GLY A 484 -4.59 -6.30 -23.78
CA GLY A 484 -5.49 -5.43 -23.01
C GLY A 484 -5.06 -5.24 -21.57
N THR A 485 -5.80 -4.38 -20.86
CA THR A 485 -5.56 -4.10 -19.44
C THR A 485 -6.06 -5.24 -18.55
N TYR A 486 -5.69 -5.22 -17.27
CA TYR A 486 -6.24 -6.16 -16.30
C TYR A 486 -7.76 -6.05 -16.16
N GLN A 487 -8.32 -4.84 -16.25
CA GLN A 487 -9.77 -4.65 -16.23
C GLN A 487 -10.44 -5.27 -17.47
N ASP A 488 -9.86 -5.09 -18.66
CA ASP A 488 -10.39 -5.71 -19.89
C ASP A 488 -10.46 -7.24 -19.79
N PHE A 489 -9.48 -7.86 -19.12
CA PHE A 489 -9.47 -9.30 -18.88
C PHE A 489 -10.60 -9.74 -17.94
N LEU A 490 -10.81 -9.00 -16.85
CA LEU A 490 -11.91 -9.28 -15.91
C LEU A 490 -13.29 -9.15 -16.58
N ASP A 491 -13.49 -8.09 -17.38
CA ASP A 491 -14.78 -7.81 -18.00
C ASP A 491 -15.14 -8.81 -19.11
N ARG A 492 -14.14 -9.33 -19.84
CA ARG A 492 -14.37 -10.16 -21.04
C ARG A 492 -14.20 -11.65 -20.83
N VAL A 493 -13.30 -12.04 -19.92
CA VAL A 493 -12.90 -13.44 -19.73
C VAL A 493 -13.23 -13.89 -18.31
N GLY A 494 -12.90 -13.06 -17.32
CA GLY A 494 -13.01 -13.44 -15.91
C GLY A 494 -12.15 -14.65 -15.54
N TRP A 495 -12.26 -15.13 -14.30
CA TRP A 495 -11.67 -16.42 -13.91
C TRP A 495 -12.71 -17.52 -14.05
N LYS A 496 -12.40 -18.62 -14.76
CA LYS A 496 -13.34 -19.73 -14.98
C LYS A 496 -13.91 -20.38 -13.71
N ASN A 497 -13.34 -20.14 -12.53
CA ASN A 497 -13.87 -20.65 -11.25
C ASN A 497 -14.83 -19.67 -10.55
N GLU A 498 -15.17 -18.54 -11.18
CA GLU A 498 -16.14 -17.55 -10.69
C GLU A 498 -17.55 -17.76 -11.30
N GLU A 499 -17.92 -18.98 -11.74
CA GLU A 499 -19.32 -19.30 -12.07
C GLU A 499 -20.16 -19.40 -10.77
N GLY A 500 -20.55 -18.22 -10.30
CA GLY A 500 -21.42 -17.96 -9.16
C GLY A 500 -21.81 -16.48 -9.11
N ASP A 501 -22.75 -16.11 -9.99
CA ASP A 501 -23.51 -14.85 -10.07
C ASP A 501 -22.74 -13.53 -10.26
N SER A 502 -22.60 -13.11 -11.53
CA SER A 502 -22.96 -11.76 -12.00
C SER A 502 -22.98 -11.71 -13.55
N PRO A 503 -23.91 -10.97 -14.18
CA PRO A 503 -24.13 -11.03 -15.63
C PRO A 503 -23.15 -10.13 -16.40
N ALA A 504 -22.57 -10.70 -17.46
CA ALA A 504 -21.71 -10.00 -18.41
C ALA A 504 -22.50 -9.10 -19.38
N PRO A 505 -21.97 -7.93 -19.81
CA PRO A 505 -22.56 -7.16 -20.90
C PRO A 505 -22.02 -7.64 -22.26
N ALA A 506 -22.93 -8.04 -23.14
CA ALA A 506 -22.64 -8.38 -24.52
C ALA A 506 -22.39 -7.13 -25.38
N SER A 507 -21.35 -7.17 -26.22
CA SER A 507 -21.09 -6.21 -27.28
C SER A 507 -22.03 -6.41 -28.47
N ALA A 508 -22.62 -5.34 -29.01
CA ALA A 508 -23.27 -5.35 -30.32
C ALA A 508 -22.90 -4.11 -31.16
N ASN A 509 -22.58 -4.36 -32.44
CA ASN A 509 -22.34 -3.37 -33.49
C ASN A 509 -23.59 -2.54 -33.79
N PHE A 510 -23.40 -1.26 -34.13
CA PHE A 510 -24.45 -0.36 -34.63
C PHE A 510 -24.54 -0.36 -36.16
N PRO A 511 -25.76 -0.33 -36.71
CA PRO A 511 -26.06 0.58 -37.81
C PRO A 511 -27.33 1.42 -37.56
N GLY A 512 -27.23 2.72 -37.88
CA GLY A 512 -28.30 3.51 -38.52
C GLY A 512 -29.45 4.12 -37.69
N LEU A 513 -29.37 5.46 -37.50
CA LEU A 513 -30.46 6.46 -37.38
C LEU A 513 -31.35 6.38 -36.11
N ASN A 514 -31.57 7.45 -35.31
CA ASN A 514 -32.07 8.76 -35.70
C ASN A 514 -31.64 9.86 -34.68
N LYS A 515 -30.65 10.68 -35.04
CA LYS A 515 -29.80 11.50 -34.14
C LYS A 515 -30.37 12.88 -33.71
N LYS A 516 -31.66 13.15 -33.88
CA LYS A 516 -32.19 14.53 -33.77
C LYS A 516 -32.97 14.84 -32.48
N ASN A 517 -33.62 13.85 -31.86
CA ASN A 517 -34.50 14.11 -30.70
C ASN A 517 -33.77 13.97 -29.35
N VAL A 518 -32.78 13.07 -29.23
CA VAL A 518 -31.98 12.88 -27.99
C VAL A 518 -30.99 14.04 -27.74
N ARG A 519 -30.48 14.68 -28.81
CA ARG A 519 -29.58 15.84 -28.69
C ARG A 519 -30.25 17.08 -28.10
N LYS A 520 -31.57 17.23 -28.28
CA LYS A 520 -32.32 18.41 -27.82
C LYS A 520 -32.59 18.36 -26.32
N ALA A 521 -33.06 17.22 -25.81
CA ALA A 521 -33.30 17.01 -24.37
C ALA A 521 -31.99 17.02 -23.55
N ARG A 522 -30.90 16.44 -24.06
CA ARG A 522 -29.58 16.52 -23.40
C ARG A 522 -28.99 17.94 -23.40
N ALA A 523 -29.25 18.73 -24.43
CA ALA A 523 -28.82 20.13 -24.49
C ALA A 523 -29.63 21.02 -23.52
N GLU A 524 -30.91 20.73 -23.30
CA GLU A 524 -31.76 21.42 -22.32
C GLU A 524 -31.26 21.18 -20.88
N ILE A 525 -30.96 19.92 -20.51
CA ILE A 525 -30.40 19.60 -19.17
C ILE A 525 -29.02 20.27 -18.95
N LEU A 526 -28.17 20.33 -19.99
CA LEU A 526 -26.87 21.01 -19.93
C LEU A 526 -27.00 22.54 -19.82
N THR A 527 -27.99 23.14 -20.49
CA THR A 527 -28.26 24.59 -20.38
C THR A 527 -28.86 24.95 -19.03
N GLU A 528 -29.71 24.08 -18.47
CA GLU A 528 -30.26 24.23 -17.12
C GLU A 528 -29.17 24.13 -16.04
N ARG A 529 -28.26 23.15 -16.16
CA ARG A 529 -27.06 23.02 -15.30
C ARG A 529 -26.23 24.31 -15.31
N THR A 530 -25.94 24.83 -16.50
CA THR A 530 -25.11 26.04 -16.65
C THR A 530 -25.79 27.28 -16.06
N ARG A 531 -27.12 27.39 -16.15
CA ARG A 531 -27.90 28.49 -15.55
C ARG A 531 -27.98 28.40 -14.02
N ALA A 532 -28.02 27.20 -13.45
CA ALA A 532 -28.13 27.00 -12.01
C ALA A 532 -26.78 27.08 -11.28
N ILE A 533 -25.71 26.55 -11.89
CA ILE A 533 -24.37 26.49 -11.29
C ILE A 533 -23.54 27.75 -11.59
N GLY A 534 -23.69 28.32 -12.79
CA GLY A 534 -22.88 29.47 -13.23
C GLY A 534 -22.93 30.69 -12.30
N PRO A 535 -24.10 31.10 -11.78
CA PRO A 535 -24.18 32.20 -10.81
C PRO A 535 -23.47 31.90 -9.48
N LEU A 536 -23.57 30.67 -8.97
CA LEU A 536 -22.91 30.26 -7.72
C LEU A 536 -21.39 30.30 -7.86
N GLN A 537 -20.84 29.81 -8.97
CA GLN A 537 -19.40 29.87 -9.27
C GLN A 537 -18.90 31.32 -9.38
N ARG A 538 -19.68 32.22 -9.99
CA ARG A 538 -19.32 33.65 -10.05
C ARG A 538 -19.31 34.29 -8.67
N GLN A 539 -20.32 34.00 -7.83
CA GLN A 539 -20.40 34.53 -6.46
C GLN A 539 -19.25 34.02 -5.59
N ILE A 540 -18.86 32.74 -5.73
CA ILE A 540 -17.70 32.19 -5.03
C ILE A 540 -16.44 32.95 -5.44
N ASN A 541 -16.18 33.09 -6.74
CA ASN A 541 -15.01 33.82 -7.24
C ASN A 541 -14.99 35.30 -6.78
N GLU A 542 -16.13 35.99 -6.79
CA GLU A 542 -16.24 37.38 -6.30
C GLU A 542 -15.94 37.49 -4.79
N ILE A 543 -16.39 36.52 -3.99
CA ILE A 543 -16.08 36.47 -2.55
C ILE A 543 -14.60 36.18 -2.33
N GLU A 544 -14.00 35.25 -3.08
CA GLU A 544 -12.58 34.93 -2.99
C GLU A 544 -11.69 36.14 -3.35
N GLU A 545 -12.00 36.85 -4.44
CA GLU A 545 -11.29 38.08 -4.80
C GLU A 545 -11.45 39.16 -3.73
N THR A 546 -12.63 39.27 -3.12
CA THR A 546 -12.89 40.22 -2.03
C THR A 546 -12.08 39.89 -0.78
N ILE A 547 -11.99 38.60 -0.40
CA ILE A 547 -11.18 38.14 0.73
C ILE A 547 -9.71 38.47 0.46
N ALA A 548 -9.19 38.10 -0.71
CA ALA A 548 -7.79 38.37 -1.09
C ALA A 548 -7.45 39.87 -1.06
N GLY A 549 -8.38 40.73 -1.50
CA GLY A 549 -8.23 42.18 -1.42
C GLY A 549 -8.22 42.71 0.03
N MET A 550 -9.07 42.17 0.91
CA MET A 550 -9.11 42.57 2.32
C MET A 550 -7.91 42.06 3.12
N GLU A 551 -7.40 40.87 2.81
CA GLU A 551 -6.16 40.34 3.41
C GLU A 551 -4.97 41.24 3.06
N LYS A 552 -4.85 41.63 1.79
CA LYS A 552 -3.83 42.59 1.36
C LYS A 552 -3.94 43.93 2.10
N GLN A 553 -5.16 44.43 2.30
CA GLN A 553 -5.40 45.66 3.05
C GLN A 553 -5.02 45.51 4.54
N ILE A 554 -5.27 44.35 5.15
CA ILE A 554 -4.85 44.05 6.52
C ILE A 554 -3.32 44.09 6.62
N ASP A 555 -2.61 43.52 5.65
CA ASP A 555 -1.15 43.52 5.64
C ASP A 555 -0.61 44.96 5.54
N GLU A 556 -1.13 45.77 4.62
CA GLU A 556 -0.76 47.18 4.48
C GLU A 556 -1.08 48.02 5.73
N ASP A 557 -2.24 47.80 6.35
CA ASP A 557 -2.63 48.51 7.58
C ASP A 557 -1.83 48.03 8.79
N THR A 558 -1.38 46.78 8.79
CA THR A 558 -0.50 46.23 9.84
C THR A 558 0.90 46.83 9.74
N GLU A 559 1.43 47.03 8.54
CA GLU A 559 2.69 47.76 8.33
C GLU A 559 2.58 49.21 8.81
N LYS A 560 1.52 49.92 8.44
CA LYS A 560 1.27 51.29 8.91
C LYS A 560 1.09 51.36 10.43
N LEU A 561 0.50 50.33 11.04
CA LEU A 561 0.32 50.25 12.49
C LEU A 561 1.68 50.11 13.20
N LEU A 562 2.58 49.29 12.63
CA LEU A 562 3.96 49.16 13.13
C LEU A 562 4.70 50.50 13.03
N GLU A 563 4.57 51.23 11.92
CA GLU A 563 5.18 52.56 11.76
C GLU A 563 4.61 53.59 12.76
N ALA A 564 3.29 53.65 12.93
CA ALA A 564 2.63 54.54 13.88
C ALA A 564 3.00 54.20 15.33
N SER A 565 3.21 52.92 15.63
CA SER A 565 3.71 52.45 16.94
C SER A 565 5.12 52.91 17.24
N VAL A 566 5.98 53.04 16.22
CA VAL A 566 7.36 53.55 16.37
C VAL A 566 7.35 55.06 16.59
N LYS A 567 6.44 55.79 15.94
CA LYS A 567 6.30 57.25 16.05
C LYS A 567 5.51 57.72 17.29
N GLY A 568 4.86 56.81 18.02
CA GLY A 568 4.09 57.13 19.22
C GLY A 568 2.74 57.80 18.94
N GLU A 569 2.20 57.63 17.73
CA GLU A 569 0.95 58.27 17.28
C GLU A 569 -0.29 57.48 17.75
N TRP A 570 -0.63 57.64 19.03
CA TRP A 570 -1.70 56.86 19.69
C TRP A 570 -3.06 56.88 18.99
N GLU A 571 -3.45 57.98 18.36
CA GLU A 571 -4.72 58.08 17.62
C GLU A 571 -4.71 57.23 16.34
N ASN A 572 -3.59 57.21 15.60
CA ASN A 572 -3.43 56.40 14.40
C ASN A 572 -3.37 54.91 14.71
N ILE A 573 -2.72 54.52 15.81
CA ILE A 573 -2.68 53.13 16.28
C ILE A 573 -4.10 52.63 16.60
N LYS A 574 -4.88 53.42 17.35
CA LYS A 574 -6.26 53.07 17.71
C LYS A 574 -7.16 52.94 16.47
N LYS A 575 -6.98 53.84 15.49
CA LYS A 575 -7.73 53.82 14.23
C LYS A 575 -7.39 52.59 13.38
N LEU A 576 -6.10 52.33 13.14
CA LEU A 576 -5.62 51.19 12.34
C LEU A 576 -5.97 49.86 13.00
N SER A 577 -5.82 49.75 14.32
CA SER A 577 -6.23 48.54 15.06
C SER A 577 -7.73 48.28 14.94
N GLY A 578 -8.56 49.33 14.91
CA GLY A 578 -10.00 49.22 14.67
C GLY A 578 -10.34 48.78 13.25
N THR A 579 -9.63 49.29 12.25
CA THR A 579 -9.81 48.90 10.84
C THR A 579 -9.44 47.44 10.60
N ILE A 580 -8.29 46.99 11.12
CA ILE A 580 -7.83 45.60 11.02
C ILE A 580 -8.82 44.65 11.69
N HIS A 581 -9.33 45.00 12.88
CA HIS A 581 -10.29 44.16 13.58
C HIS A 581 -11.58 43.99 12.79
N LYS A 582 -12.13 45.09 12.24
CA LYS A 582 -13.34 45.06 11.40
C LYS A 582 -13.13 44.29 10.09
N ALA A 583 -11.95 44.40 9.47
CA ALA A 583 -11.61 43.65 8.27
C ALA A 583 -11.57 42.14 8.55
N LYS A 584 -10.99 41.73 9.69
CA LYS A 584 -10.97 40.32 10.13
C LYS A 584 -12.36 39.77 10.41
N GLU A 585 -13.20 40.51 11.14
CA GLU A 585 -14.60 40.10 11.37
C GLU A 585 -15.37 39.93 10.05
N LYS A 586 -15.12 40.81 9.07
CA LYS A 586 -15.75 40.73 7.75
C LYS A 586 -15.24 39.54 6.94
N ILE A 587 -13.95 39.24 6.97
CA ILE A 587 -13.38 38.03 6.36
C ILE A 587 -14.01 36.76 6.96
N ASP A 588 -14.16 36.69 8.29
CA ASP A 588 -14.82 35.55 8.94
C ASP A 588 -16.27 35.36 8.47
N THR A 589 -17.01 36.47 8.24
CA THR A 589 -18.36 36.38 7.67
C THR A 589 -18.36 35.95 6.20
N LEU A 590 -17.39 36.40 5.41
CA LEU A 590 -17.25 36.02 4.00
C LEU A 590 -16.89 34.54 3.85
N PHE A 591 -16.02 34.00 4.72
CA PHE A 591 -15.72 32.57 4.74
C PHE A 591 -16.94 31.71 5.06
N LYS A 592 -17.78 32.11 6.02
CA LYS A 592 -19.04 31.40 6.31
C LYS A 592 -19.97 31.37 5.10
N ASN A 593 -20.07 32.48 4.37
CA ASN A 593 -20.87 32.56 3.15
C ASN A 593 -20.27 31.72 2.02
N LEU A 594 -18.94 31.71 1.89
CA LEU A 594 -18.23 30.89 0.90
C LEU A 594 -18.43 29.40 1.15
N THR A 595 -18.36 28.94 2.41
CA THR A 595 -18.67 27.55 2.76
C THR A 595 -20.10 27.19 2.37
N ALA A 596 -21.09 28.01 2.73
CA ALA A 596 -22.49 27.76 2.39
C ALA A 596 -22.75 27.70 0.88
N LEU A 597 -22.14 28.61 0.11
CA LEU A 597 -22.26 28.64 -1.36
C LEU A 597 -21.57 27.44 -2.02
N THR A 598 -20.46 26.97 -1.44
CA THR A 598 -19.73 25.79 -1.94
C THR A 598 -20.52 24.50 -1.67
N ASP A 599 -21.15 24.39 -0.50
CA ASP A 599 -22.03 23.27 -0.18
C ASP A 599 -23.28 23.25 -1.08
N GLU A 600 -23.87 24.42 -1.36
CA GLU A 600 -24.99 24.55 -2.31
C GLU A 600 -24.57 24.18 -3.74
N LEU A 601 -23.38 24.61 -4.17
CA LEU A 601 -22.81 24.26 -5.47
C LEU A 601 -22.62 22.74 -5.61
N ASN A 602 -22.06 22.09 -4.60
CA ASN A 602 -21.83 20.64 -4.59
C ASN A 602 -23.16 19.87 -4.63
N THR A 603 -24.14 20.30 -3.84
CA THR A 603 -25.48 19.69 -3.82
C THR A 603 -26.16 19.79 -5.18
N LYS A 604 -26.21 21.00 -5.78
CA LYS A 604 -26.80 21.18 -7.11
C LYS A 604 -26.03 20.44 -8.20
N THR A 605 -24.71 20.37 -8.10
CA THR A 605 -23.90 19.61 -9.05
C THR A 605 -24.25 18.12 -9.01
N GLY A 606 -24.42 17.56 -7.82
CA GLY A 606 -24.90 16.18 -7.61
C GLY A 606 -26.30 15.94 -8.19
N GLU A 607 -27.26 16.82 -7.92
CA GLU A 607 -28.63 16.72 -8.47
C GLU A 607 -28.67 16.72 -10.01
N PHE A 608 -27.81 17.52 -10.65
CA PHE A 608 -27.71 17.54 -12.12
C PHE A 608 -26.98 16.31 -12.68
N GLU A 609 -26.06 15.72 -11.94
CA GLU A 609 -25.40 14.45 -12.31
C GLU A 609 -26.36 13.27 -12.20
N GLU A 610 -27.19 13.21 -11.15
CA GLU A 610 -28.26 12.22 -11.02
C GLU A 610 -29.29 12.36 -12.14
N LYS A 611 -29.78 13.58 -12.44
CA LYS A 611 -30.70 13.82 -13.58
C LYS A 611 -30.09 13.43 -14.93
N LEU A 612 -28.78 13.63 -15.12
CA LEU A 612 -28.07 13.20 -16.33
C LEU A 612 -27.96 11.68 -16.42
N ASN A 613 -27.79 11.00 -15.28
CA ASN A 613 -27.75 9.54 -15.20
C ASN A 613 -29.14 8.92 -15.39
N GLU A 614 -30.18 9.44 -14.76
CA GLU A 614 -31.58 9.03 -14.98
C GLU A 614 -32.00 9.23 -16.44
N PHE A 615 -31.63 10.36 -17.06
CA PHE A 615 -31.87 10.56 -18.49
C PHE A 615 -31.10 9.55 -19.35
N ALA A 616 -29.88 9.18 -18.97
CA ALA A 616 -29.10 8.15 -19.65
C ALA A 616 -29.75 6.76 -19.50
N GLU A 617 -30.42 6.47 -18.39
CA GLU A 617 -31.17 5.23 -18.17
C GLU A 617 -32.52 5.20 -18.91
N VAL A 618 -33.31 6.28 -18.90
CA VAL A 618 -34.58 6.40 -19.63
C VAL A 618 -34.36 6.36 -21.15
N SER A 619 -33.26 6.93 -21.63
CA SER A 619 -32.87 6.83 -23.05
C SER A 619 -32.43 5.41 -23.47
N LYS A 620 -32.14 4.52 -22.51
CA LYS A 620 -31.85 3.09 -22.75
C LYS A 620 -33.10 2.21 -22.69
N THR A 621 -34.16 2.61 -21.99
CA THR A 621 -35.41 1.83 -21.84
C THR A 621 -36.49 2.18 -22.86
N GLY A 622 -36.40 3.33 -23.55
CA GLY A 622 -37.33 3.78 -24.58
C GLY A 622 -36.93 3.49 -26.04
N ASN A 623 -36.01 2.56 -26.29
CA ASN A 623 -35.55 2.16 -27.63
C ASN A 623 -35.79 0.68 -27.90
#